data_AF-A0A166BK94-F1
#
_entry.id   AF-A0A166BK94-F1
#
_cell.length_a   1.000
_cell.length_b   1.000
_cell.length_c   1.000
_cell.angle_alpha   90.00
_cell.angle_beta   90.00
_cell.angle_gamma   90.00
#
_symmetry.space_group_name_H-M   'P 1'
#
loop_
_entity.id
_entity.type
_entity.pdbx_description
1 polymer ?
#
loop_
_entity_poly.entity_id
_entity_poly.type
_entity_poly.pdbx_seq_one_letter_code
_entity_poly.pdbx_strand_id
1 'polypeptide(L)'
;MEMVENTLRQFGETIGLPDLKLDAENMCSLTVDGEIEVFFQVLDFKANVVRLNSRLASLNNVPKSLYLHLLEANYNGMGTGHAALSINQRSSKVLLTQAIQVDKLSVEEFAEAV
;
A
#
# COMPACT_ATOMS: atom_id res chain seq x y z
N MET A 1 -7.41 11.77 -12.72
CA MET A 1 -6.16 12.41 -12.24
C MET A 1 -6.45 13.17 -10.94
N GLU A 2 -7.32 14.19 -10.97
CA GLU A 2 -7.65 14.99 -9.76
C GLU A 2 -8.13 14.18 -8.55
N MET A 3 -8.92 13.11 -8.71
CA MET A 3 -9.52 12.40 -7.57
C MET A 3 -8.49 11.77 -6.63
N VAL A 4 -7.52 11.04 -7.19
CA VAL A 4 -6.47 10.37 -6.41
C VAL A 4 -5.60 11.40 -5.70
N GLU A 5 -5.17 12.44 -6.41
CA GLU A 5 -4.35 13.50 -5.86
C GLU A 5 -5.09 14.29 -4.78
N ASN A 6 -6.37 14.59 -4.98
CA ASN A 6 -7.21 15.25 -3.98
C ASN A 6 -7.40 14.37 -2.73
N THR A 7 -7.61 13.06 -2.91
CA THR A 7 -7.77 12.16 -1.76
C THR A 7 -6.47 12.05 -0.98
N LEU A 8 -5.32 11.90 -1.63
CA LEU A 8 -4.01 11.88 -0.96
C LEU A 8 -3.73 13.19 -0.22
N ARG A 9 -4.08 14.34 -0.81
CA ARG A 9 -3.95 15.64 -0.15
C ARG A 9 -4.85 15.74 1.09
N GLN A 10 -6.13 15.38 0.99
CA GLN A 10 -7.07 15.41 2.11
C GLN A 10 -6.69 14.42 3.23
N PHE A 11 -6.22 13.24 2.85
CA PHE A 11 -5.64 12.27 3.78
C PHE A 11 -4.42 12.87 4.49
N GLY A 12 -3.50 13.46 3.74
CA GLY A 12 -2.34 14.18 4.27
C GLY A 12 -2.73 15.26 5.27
N GLU A 13 -3.71 16.11 4.94
CA GLU A 13 -4.26 17.12 5.86
C GLU A 13 -4.79 16.47 7.16
N THR A 14 -5.47 15.33 7.07
CA THR A 14 -6.04 14.59 8.21
C THR A 14 -4.97 14.06 9.17
N ILE A 15 -3.83 13.60 8.63
CA ILE A 15 -2.73 13.03 9.43
C ILE A 15 -1.60 14.03 9.75
N GLY A 16 -1.79 15.32 9.43
CA GLY A 16 -0.80 16.37 9.70
C GLY A 16 0.37 16.44 8.70
N LEU A 17 0.22 15.85 7.51
CA LEU A 17 1.16 15.87 6.39
C LEU A 17 0.54 16.58 5.16
N PRO A 18 0.36 17.92 5.19
CA PRO A 18 -0.39 18.64 4.15
C PRO A 18 0.28 18.63 2.76
N ASP A 19 1.58 18.36 2.70
CA ASP A 19 2.36 18.33 1.45
C ASP A 19 2.40 16.92 0.80
N LEU A 20 1.60 15.97 1.31
CA LEU A 20 1.53 14.61 0.79
C LEU A 20 1.02 14.61 -0.66
N LYS A 21 1.84 14.14 -1.59
CA LYS A 21 1.57 14.15 -3.02
C LYS A 21 2.30 13.03 -3.76
N LEU A 22 1.84 12.76 -4.97
CA LEU A 22 2.53 11.88 -5.91
C LEU A 22 3.83 12.52 -6.41
N ASP A 23 4.83 11.68 -6.65
CA ASP A 23 6.07 12.04 -7.34
C ASP A 23 5.95 11.83 -8.87
N ALA A 24 7.06 12.01 -9.59
CA ALA A 24 7.11 11.86 -11.04
C ALA A 24 6.87 10.42 -11.54
N GLU A 25 6.94 9.43 -10.64
CA GLU A 25 6.68 8.02 -10.94
C GLU A 25 5.25 7.60 -10.53
N ASN A 26 4.40 8.56 -10.15
CA ASN A 26 3.06 8.34 -9.63
C ASN A 26 3.05 7.51 -8.34
N MET A 27 4.03 7.74 -7.49
CA MET A 27 4.10 7.16 -6.15
C MET A 27 4.04 8.22 -5.07
N CYS A 28 3.48 7.88 -3.92
CA CYS A 28 3.51 8.70 -2.72
C CYS A 28 3.93 7.82 -1.55
N SER A 29 4.96 8.21 -0.80
CA SER A 29 5.50 7.40 0.29
C SER A 29 5.47 8.18 1.59
N LEU A 30 5.21 7.47 2.68
CA LEU A 30 5.24 7.98 4.05
C LEU A 30 5.82 6.92 4.99
N THR A 31 6.24 7.34 6.16
CA THR A 31 6.75 6.45 7.21
C THR A 31 5.89 6.62 8.45
N VAL A 32 5.19 5.57 8.84
CA VAL A 32 4.39 5.52 10.08
C VAL A 32 5.30 5.12 11.23
N ASP A 33 5.20 5.82 12.36
CA ASP A 33 5.96 5.59 13.58
C ASP A 33 7.50 5.58 13.41
N GLY A 34 8.01 6.15 12.31
CA GLY A 34 9.43 6.16 11.99
C GLY A 34 10.01 4.81 11.52
N GLU A 35 9.18 3.76 11.42
CA GLU A 35 9.64 2.40 11.12
C GLU A 35 8.93 1.78 9.91
N ILE A 36 7.62 2.04 9.76
CA ILE A 36 6.79 1.35 8.78
C ILE A 36 6.71 2.20 7.51
N GLU A 37 7.45 1.78 6.48
CA GLU A 37 7.34 2.36 5.15
C GLU A 37 6.00 1.96 4.52
N VAL A 38 5.19 2.96 4.20
CA VAL A 38 3.91 2.84 3.50
C VAL A 38 3.99 3.66 2.23
N PHE A 39 3.57 3.09 1.10
CA PHE A 39 3.56 3.81 -0.16
C PHE A 39 2.37 3.45 -1.05
N PHE A 40 1.81 4.49 -1.65
CA PHE A 40 0.77 4.43 -2.66
C PHE A 40 1.42 4.42 -4.03
N GLN A 41 0.96 3.53 -4.90
CA GLN A 41 1.30 3.52 -6.31
C GLN A 41 0.01 3.62 -7.12
N VAL A 42 -0.11 4.63 -7.98
CA VAL A 42 -1.26 4.71 -8.88
C VAL A 42 -1.16 3.59 -9.92
N LEU A 43 -2.16 2.71 -9.96
CA LEU A 43 -2.21 1.63 -10.96
C LEU A 43 -2.92 2.11 -12.24
N ASP A 44 -3.99 2.89 -12.08
CA ASP A 44 -4.78 3.44 -13.17
C ASP A 44 -5.49 4.73 -12.73
N PHE A 45 -5.10 5.85 -13.33
CA PHE A 45 -5.70 7.17 -13.05
C PHE A 45 -7.13 7.34 -13.55
N LYS A 46 -7.56 6.56 -14.56
CA LYS A 46 -8.94 6.61 -15.07
C LYS A 46 -9.86 5.77 -14.22
N ALA A 47 -9.36 4.65 -13.73
CA ALA A 47 -10.09 3.78 -12.83
C ALA A 47 -9.97 4.20 -11.36
N ASN A 48 -9.23 5.26 -11.01
CA ASN A 48 -9.02 5.72 -9.63
C ASN A 48 -8.52 4.62 -8.69
N VAL A 49 -7.65 3.73 -9.18
CA VAL A 49 -7.11 2.62 -8.39
C VAL A 49 -5.71 2.95 -7.93
N VAL A 50 -5.51 2.95 -6.62
CA VAL A 50 -4.18 2.99 -6.00
C VAL A 50 -3.87 1.64 -5.38
N ARG A 51 -2.60 1.28 -5.39
CA ARG A 51 -2.08 0.17 -4.61
C ARG A 51 -1.42 0.75 -3.38
N LEU A 52 -1.99 0.49 -2.21
CA LEU A 52 -1.34 0.67 -0.93
C LEU A 52 -0.35 -0.47 -0.73
N ASN A 53 0.86 -0.15 -0.32
CA ASN A 53 1.90 -1.13 -0.04
C ASN A 53 2.58 -0.80 1.28
N SER A 54 2.96 -1.82 2.02
CA SER A 54 3.91 -1.70 3.11
C SER A 54 4.99 -2.77 2.99
N ARG A 55 6.23 -2.39 3.31
CA ARG A 55 7.36 -3.31 3.29
C ARG A 55 7.45 -4.04 4.63
N LEU A 56 7.31 -5.37 4.60
CA LEU A 56 7.32 -6.18 5.81
C LEU A 56 8.70 -6.76 6.14
N ALA A 57 9.35 -7.38 5.15
CA ALA A 57 10.56 -8.16 5.41
C ALA A 57 11.43 -8.33 4.17
N SER A 58 12.68 -8.73 4.39
CA SER A 58 13.56 -9.22 3.34
C SER A 58 13.50 -10.74 3.27
N LEU A 59 13.48 -11.29 2.05
CA LEU A 59 13.65 -12.72 1.80
C LEU A 59 15.13 -13.09 1.57
N ASN A 60 16.05 -12.23 1.98
CA ASN A 60 17.47 -12.57 1.90
C ASN A 60 17.75 -13.60 3.00
N ASN A 61 18.37 -14.73 2.62
CA ASN A 61 18.75 -15.81 3.53
C ASN A 61 17.57 -16.56 4.19
N VAL A 62 16.36 -16.51 3.63
CA VAL A 62 15.24 -17.35 4.09
C VAL A 62 15.13 -18.62 3.24
N PRO A 63 14.64 -19.74 3.82
CA PRO A 63 14.38 -20.94 3.05
C PRO A 63 13.20 -20.72 2.08
N LYS A 64 13.30 -21.29 0.87
CA LYS A 64 12.22 -21.22 -0.14
C LYS A 64 10.89 -21.81 0.34
N SER A 65 10.92 -22.69 1.34
CA SER A 65 9.71 -23.24 1.98
C SER A 65 8.84 -22.17 2.64
N LEU A 66 9.40 -21.00 2.99
CA LEU A 66 8.62 -19.87 3.50
C LEU A 66 7.58 -19.39 2.48
N TYR A 67 7.82 -19.57 1.18
CA TYR A 67 6.92 -19.05 0.15
C TYR A 67 5.57 -19.78 0.16
N LEU A 68 5.57 -21.07 0.52
CA LEU A 68 4.33 -21.84 0.70
C LEU A 68 3.55 -21.31 1.90
N HIS A 69 4.22 -21.01 3.01
CA HIS A 69 3.57 -20.44 4.19
C HIS A 69 2.99 -19.04 3.89
N LEU A 70 3.66 -18.22 3.09
CA LEU A 70 3.13 -16.92 2.65
C LEU A 70 1.88 -17.09 1.78
N LEU A 71 1.85 -18.10 0.90
CA LEU A 71 0.67 -18.41 0.09
C LEU A 71 -0.50 -18.92 0.94
N GLU A 72 -0.23 -19.78 1.93
CA GLU A 72 -1.23 -20.26 2.87
C GLU A 72 -1.79 -19.12 3.74
N ALA A 73 -0.92 -18.24 4.22
CA ALA A 73 -1.33 -17.05 4.99
C ALA A 73 -2.20 -16.08 4.17
N ASN A 74 -2.05 -16.08 2.83
CA ASN A 74 -2.89 -15.30 1.93
C ASN A 74 -4.30 -15.86 1.73
N TYR A 75 -4.63 -17.03 2.30
CA TYR A 75 -5.92 -17.66 2.08
C TYR A 75 -7.08 -16.72 2.49
N ASN A 76 -7.84 -16.28 1.47
CA ASN A 76 -8.95 -15.33 1.55
C ASN A 76 -8.63 -13.96 2.20
N GLY A 77 -7.35 -13.64 2.43
CA GLY A 77 -6.94 -12.38 3.05
C GLY A 77 -7.46 -12.16 4.48
N MET A 78 -7.89 -13.23 5.18
CA MET A 78 -8.53 -13.11 6.50
C MET A 78 -7.57 -12.55 7.56
N GLY A 79 -6.29 -12.92 7.50
CA GLY A 79 -5.28 -12.44 8.46
C GLY A 79 -4.74 -11.04 8.17
N THR A 80 -5.13 -10.44 7.04
CA THR A 80 -4.52 -9.23 6.48
C THR A 80 -5.54 -8.15 6.11
N GLY A 81 -6.81 -8.32 6.48
CA GLY A 81 -7.85 -7.35 6.15
C GLY A 81 -8.06 -7.20 4.63
N HIS A 82 -7.98 -8.30 3.89
CA HIS A 82 -8.05 -8.36 2.42
C HIS A 82 -6.80 -7.87 1.67
N ALA A 83 -5.74 -7.41 2.36
CA ALA A 83 -4.45 -7.22 1.73
C ALA A 83 -3.79 -8.56 1.39
N ALA A 84 -2.86 -8.57 0.43
CA ALA A 84 -2.09 -9.74 0.03
C ALA A 84 -0.62 -9.60 0.44
N LEU A 85 -0.02 -10.68 0.94
CA LEU A 85 1.41 -10.86 1.06
C LEU A 85 1.98 -11.14 -0.35
N SER A 86 2.71 -10.18 -0.89
CA SER A 86 3.34 -10.27 -2.21
C SER A 86 4.85 -10.29 -2.09
N ILE A 87 5.51 -10.85 -3.10
CA ILE A 87 6.97 -10.87 -3.19
C ILE A 87 7.40 -9.98 -4.34
N ASN A 88 8.14 -8.92 -4.05
CA ASN A 88 8.86 -8.18 -5.08
C ASN A 88 10.16 -8.93 -5.40
N GLN A 89 10.19 -9.62 -6.53
CA GLN A 89 11.34 -10.44 -6.94
C GLN A 89 12.61 -9.61 -7.18
N ARG A 90 12.47 -8.36 -7.65
CA ARG A 90 13.62 -7.48 -7.94
C ARG A 90 14.33 -7.06 -6.67
N SER A 91 13.59 -6.73 -5.61
CA SER A 91 14.15 -6.27 -4.34
C SER A 91 14.25 -7.36 -3.26
N SER A 92 13.75 -8.58 -3.56
CA SER A 92 13.63 -9.70 -2.61
C SER A 92 12.93 -9.28 -1.31
N LYS A 93 11.87 -8.48 -1.42
CA LYS A 93 11.07 -8.01 -0.28
C LYS A 93 9.68 -8.64 -0.26
N VAL A 94 9.21 -8.94 0.94
CA VAL A 94 7.78 -9.20 1.20
C VAL A 94 7.09 -7.86 1.38
N LEU A 95 6.00 -7.69 0.65
CA LEU A 95 5.12 -6.53 0.73
C LEU A 95 3.75 -6.99 1.24
N LEU A 96 3.13 -6.21 2.11
CA LEU A 96 1.68 -6.23 2.27
C LEU A 96 1.12 -5.28 1.22
N THR A 97 0.15 -5.73 0.42
CA THR A 97 -0.37 -4.93 -0.68
C THR A 97 -1.88 -5.01 -0.80
N GLN A 98 -2.52 -3.88 -1.01
CA GLN A 98 -3.97 -3.78 -1.17
C GLN A 98 -4.30 -2.82 -2.30
N ALA A 99 -5.19 -3.23 -3.19
CA ALA A 99 -5.78 -2.33 -4.17
C ALA A 99 -6.94 -1.59 -3.51
N ILE A 100 -6.91 -0.26 -3.59
CA ILE A 100 -7.92 0.63 -3.04
C ILE A 100 -8.57 1.38 -4.21
N GLN A 101 -9.89 1.29 -4.27
CA GLN A 101 -10.73 1.97 -5.23
C GLN A 101 -11.10 3.34 -4.64
N VAL A 102 -10.33 4.38 -4.97
CA VAL A 102 -10.35 5.66 -4.26
C VAL A 102 -11.71 6.36 -4.38
N ASP A 103 -12.36 6.26 -5.53
CA ASP A 103 -13.67 6.88 -5.77
C ASP A 103 -14.86 6.18 -5.09
N LYS A 104 -14.60 5.11 -4.33
CA LYS A 104 -15.61 4.41 -3.53
C LYS A 104 -15.49 4.64 -2.02
N LEU A 105 -14.49 5.41 -1.59
CA LEU A 105 -14.24 5.69 -0.18
C LEU A 105 -14.39 7.18 0.11
N SER A 106 -14.88 7.52 1.30
CA SER A 106 -14.65 8.83 1.88
C SER A 106 -13.18 9.01 2.27
N VAL A 107 -12.78 10.23 2.64
CA VAL A 107 -11.41 10.50 3.13
C VAL A 107 -11.17 9.75 4.44
N GLU A 108 -12.17 9.67 5.30
CA GLU A 108 -12.12 8.94 6.57
C GLU A 108 -11.99 7.43 6.34
N GLU A 109 -12.80 6.86 5.44
CA GLU A 109 -12.70 5.43 5.08
C GLU A 109 -11.36 5.11 4.40
N PHE A 110 -10.80 6.04 3.63
CA PHE A 110 -9.46 5.93 3.08
C PHE A 110 -8.40 5.94 4.19
N ALA A 111 -8.54 6.83 5.19
CA ALA A 111 -7.62 6.90 6.32
C ALA A 111 -7.68 5.63 7.20
N GLU A 112 -8.85 5.03 7.39
CA GLU A 112 -9.00 3.75 8.11
C GLU A 112 -8.38 2.57 7.36
N ALA A 113 -8.30 2.64 6.03
CA ALA A 113 -7.71 1.60 5.20
C ALA A 113 -6.17 1.64 5.14
N VAL A 114 -5.54 2.73 5.58
CA VAL A 114 -4.08 2.98 5.52
C VAL A 114 -3.42 2.67 6.85
#